data_AF-A0A9P7CS94-F1
#
_entry.id   AF-A0A9P7CS94-F1
#
_cell.length_a   1.000
_cell.length_b   1.000
_cell.length_c   1.000
_cell.angle_alpha   90.00
_cell.angle_beta   90.00
_cell.angle_gamma   90.00
#
_symmetry.space_group_name_H-M   'P 1'
#
loop_
_entity.id
_entity.type
_entity.pdbx_description
1 polymer ?
#
loop_
_entity_poly.entity_id
_entity_poly.type
_entity_poly.pdbx_seq_one_letter_code
_entity_poly.pdbx_strand_id
1 'polypeptide(L)'
;MSKYKEAYFEDVDYTPIPNLLHALYKCTKIQTAYYNSIKAHFGNKLRGLISKLFKKKEKAESLRVQMQTNKSSSKAIKEAIRKKIYRPSNQVKIAIAKKELPEVGLLDDQSRTQLNGFLSSYPEDYIFQDNSIYYDIMASPENHFKAFFRLAELSEAEQTKHFACFPLYTNFIPCYMTSDSK
;
A
#
# COMPACT_ATOMS: atom_id res chain seq x y z
N MET A 1 -28.41 15.03 -30.38
CA MET A 1 -28.20 13.57 -30.22
C MET A 1 -28.65 12.89 -31.52
N SER A 2 -28.16 11.69 -31.84
CA SER A 2 -28.50 10.99 -33.10
C SER A 2 -29.91 10.38 -33.03
N LYS A 3 -30.70 10.50 -34.10
CA LYS A 3 -32.08 9.96 -34.23
C LYS A 3 -32.19 8.48 -33.89
N TYR A 4 -31.13 7.71 -34.13
CA TYR A 4 -31.05 6.28 -33.84
C TYR A 4 -30.97 5.97 -32.33
N LYS A 5 -30.54 6.93 -31.50
CA LYS A 5 -30.47 6.76 -30.04
C LYS A 5 -31.83 6.88 -29.38
N GLU A 6 -32.67 7.80 -29.85
CA GLU A 6 -33.98 8.07 -29.26
C GLU A 6 -34.93 6.87 -29.48
N ALA A 7 -34.95 6.32 -30.69
CA ALA A 7 -35.74 5.12 -31.02
C ALA A 7 -35.38 3.90 -30.16
N TYR A 8 -34.09 3.72 -29.83
CA TYR A 8 -33.65 2.62 -28.97
C TYR A 8 -34.11 2.79 -27.51
N PHE A 9 -34.15 4.02 -26.99
CA PHE A 9 -34.61 4.25 -25.62
C PHE A 9 -36.12 4.07 -25.46
N GLU A 10 -36.89 4.37 -26.50
CA GLU A 10 -38.34 4.10 -26.55
C GLU A 10 -38.63 2.59 -26.64
N ASP A 11 -37.86 1.83 -27.44
CA ASP A 11 -38.07 0.37 -27.63
C ASP A 11 -37.78 -0.49 -26.40
N VAL A 12 -37.00 0.02 -25.42
CA VAL A 12 -36.56 -0.74 -24.24
C VAL A 12 -37.11 -0.20 -22.92
N ASP A 13 -38.15 0.64 -22.96
CA ASP A 13 -38.73 1.31 -21.77
C ASP A 13 -37.65 1.95 -20.87
N TYR A 14 -36.63 2.56 -21.50
CA TYR A 14 -35.50 3.10 -20.77
C TYR A 14 -35.93 4.29 -19.92
N THR A 15 -35.95 4.12 -18.60
CA THR A 15 -36.17 5.22 -17.67
C THR A 15 -34.83 5.87 -17.33
N PRO A 16 -34.62 7.17 -17.64
CA PRO A 16 -33.39 7.86 -17.27
C PRO A 16 -33.23 7.87 -15.74
N ILE A 17 -32.17 7.22 -15.24
CA ILE A 17 -31.82 7.31 -13.83
C ILE A 17 -31.48 8.77 -13.51
N PRO A 18 -32.05 9.38 -12.47
CA PRO A 18 -31.69 10.73 -12.05
C PRO A 18 -30.18 10.86 -11.88
N ASN A 19 -29.59 11.95 -12.40
CA ASN A 19 -28.13 12.18 -12.40
C ASN A 19 -27.46 11.92 -11.03
N LEU A 20 -28.19 12.16 -9.94
CA LEU A 20 -27.74 11.90 -8.58
C LEU A 20 -27.48 10.41 -8.29
N LEU A 21 -28.38 9.52 -8.69
CA LEU A 21 -28.23 8.06 -8.52
C LEU A 21 -27.05 7.52 -9.33
N HIS A 22 -26.85 8.05 -10.55
CA HIS A 22 -25.70 7.70 -11.38
C HIS A 22 -24.37 8.15 -10.72
N ALA A 23 -24.32 9.38 -10.20
CA ALA A 23 -23.16 9.90 -9.50
C ALA A 23 -22.81 9.05 -8.27
N LEU A 24 -23.80 8.71 -7.43
CA LEU A 24 -23.62 7.89 -6.25
C LEU A 24 -23.06 6.50 -6.59
N TYR A 25 -23.63 5.83 -7.59
CA TYR A 25 -23.13 4.53 -8.04
C TYR A 25 -21.67 4.58 -8.50
N LYS A 26 -21.30 5.63 -9.24
CA LYS A 26 -19.92 5.84 -9.70
C LYS A 26 -18.98 6.12 -8.53
N CYS A 27 -19.40 6.93 -7.56
CA CYS A 27 -18.64 7.15 -6.32
C CYS A 27 -18.36 5.83 -5.61
N THR A 28 -19.37 4.98 -5.41
CA THR A 28 -19.20 3.66 -4.78
C THR A 28 -18.22 2.78 -5.53
N LYS A 29 -18.29 2.74 -6.87
CA LYS A 29 -17.34 1.98 -7.70
C LYS A 29 -15.90 2.44 -7.50
N ILE A 30 -15.68 3.75 -7.57
CA ILE A 30 -14.36 4.35 -7.39
C ILE A 30 -13.84 4.05 -5.98
N GLN A 31 -14.64 4.32 -4.95
CA GLN A 31 -14.30 4.04 -3.55
C GLN A 31 -13.95 2.57 -3.33
N THR A 32 -14.73 1.65 -3.88
CA THR A 32 -14.48 0.20 -3.80
C THR A 32 -13.15 -0.17 -4.45
N ALA A 33 -12.84 0.40 -5.63
CA ALA A 33 -11.57 0.15 -6.31
C ALA A 33 -10.37 0.64 -5.47
N TYR A 34 -10.48 1.79 -4.81
CA TYR A 34 -9.47 2.29 -3.88
C TYR A 34 -9.27 1.34 -2.69
N TYR A 35 -10.35 0.94 -2.03
CA TYR A 35 -10.27 0.06 -0.87
C TYR A 35 -9.66 -1.29 -1.23
N ASN A 36 -10.04 -1.85 -2.38
CA ASN A 36 -9.43 -3.09 -2.87
C ASN A 36 -7.93 -2.91 -3.17
N SER A 37 -7.53 -1.78 -3.75
CA SER A 37 -6.11 -1.46 -3.99
C SER A 37 -5.32 -1.37 -2.68
N ILE A 38 -5.86 -0.67 -1.67
CA ILE A 38 -5.26 -0.56 -0.33
C ILE A 38 -5.08 -1.95 0.27
N LYS A 39 -6.16 -2.76 0.34
CA LYS A 39 -6.12 -4.12 0.90
C LYS A 39 -5.11 -5.01 0.17
N ALA A 40 -5.05 -4.95 -1.15
CA ALA A 40 -4.19 -5.82 -1.95
C ALA A 40 -2.70 -5.44 -1.87
N HIS A 41 -2.37 -4.16 -1.77
CA HIS A 41 -1.01 -3.70 -2.03
C HIS A 41 -0.31 -3.06 -0.82
N PHE A 42 -1.04 -2.44 0.10
CA PHE A 42 -0.45 -1.68 1.20
C PHE A 42 0.58 -2.50 1.98
N GLY A 43 0.18 -3.68 2.45
CA GLY A 43 1.04 -4.49 3.33
C GLY A 43 2.36 -4.89 2.66
N ASN A 44 2.30 -5.28 1.38
CA ASN A 44 3.48 -5.67 0.62
C ASN A 44 4.38 -4.48 0.30
N LYS A 45 3.78 -3.32 -0.03
CA LYS A 45 4.51 -2.08 -0.31
C LYS A 45 5.21 -1.56 0.94
N LEU A 46 4.54 -1.53 2.09
CA LEU A 46 5.13 -1.12 3.36
C LEU A 46 6.32 -2.03 3.73
N ARG A 47 6.17 -3.36 3.60
CA ARG A 47 7.28 -4.29 3.84
C ARG A 47 8.46 -4.07 2.88
N GLY A 48 8.17 -3.72 1.63
CA GLY A 48 9.16 -3.36 0.62
C GLY A 48 9.95 -2.12 1.01
N LEU A 49 9.25 -1.03 1.31
CA LEU A 49 9.85 0.23 1.75
C LEU A 49 10.73 0.02 2.99
N ILE A 50 10.20 -0.63 4.05
CA ILE A 50 10.98 -0.91 5.27
C ILE A 50 12.24 -1.71 4.95
N SER A 51 12.15 -2.70 4.04
CA SER A 51 13.33 -3.50 3.66
C SER A 51 14.37 -2.68 2.89
N LYS A 52 13.93 -1.69 2.11
CA LYS A 52 14.79 -0.76 1.37
C LYS A 52 15.47 0.24 2.31
N LEU A 53 14.72 0.89 3.19
CA LEU A 53 15.24 1.80 4.21
C LEU A 53 16.23 1.10 5.16
N PHE A 54 15.94 -0.16 5.53
CA PHE A 54 16.87 -0.96 6.33
C PHE A 54 18.16 -1.34 5.56
N LYS A 55 18.22 -1.14 4.24
CA LYS A 55 19.30 -1.56 3.33
C LYS A 55 19.55 -3.07 3.44
N LYS A 56 18.46 -3.84 3.52
CA LYS A 56 18.49 -5.27 3.85
C LYS A 56 19.35 -6.06 2.87
N LYS A 57 19.27 -5.74 1.57
CA LYS A 57 20.01 -6.43 0.51
C LYS A 57 21.49 -6.04 0.56
N GLU A 58 21.79 -4.75 0.64
CA GLU A 58 23.16 -4.24 0.68
C GLU A 58 23.91 -4.77 1.92
N LYS A 59 23.29 -4.72 3.10
CA LYS A 59 23.89 -5.25 4.34
C LYS A 59 24.12 -6.75 4.30
N ALA A 60 23.17 -7.52 3.73
CA ALA A 60 23.32 -8.97 3.60
C ALA A 60 24.46 -9.34 2.66
N GLU A 61 24.58 -8.65 1.53
CA GLU A 61 25.65 -8.89 0.55
C GLU A 61 27.02 -8.49 1.10
N SER A 62 27.12 -7.31 1.72
CA SER A 62 28.37 -6.85 2.34
C SER A 62 28.86 -7.82 3.42
N LEU A 63 27.98 -8.28 4.31
CA LEU A 63 28.34 -9.27 5.33
C LEU A 63 28.74 -10.62 4.71
N ARG A 64 28.06 -11.04 3.64
CA ARG A 64 28.38 -12.27 2.93
C ARG A 64 29.78 -12.23 2.35
N VAL A 65 30.11 -11.17 1.61
CA VAL A 65 31.43 -10.97 1.00
C VAL A 65 32.52 -10.94 2.08
N GLN A 66 32.33 -10.14 3.14
CA GLN A 66 33.29 -10.05 4.25
C GLN A 66 33.59 -11.42 4.87
N MET A 67 32.56 -12.22 5.13
CA MET A 67 32.73 -13.54 5.74
C MET A 67 33.32 -14.57 4.78
N GLN A 68 33.04 -14.46 3.48
CA GLN A 68 33.68 -15.29 2.45
C GLN A 68 35.18 -15.00 2.34
N THR A 69 35.58 -13.73 2.37
CA THR A 69 36.99 -13.31 2.43
C THR A 69 37.70 -13.92 3.65
N ASN A 70 37.00 -14.00 4.78
CA ASN A 70 37.49 -14.63 6.00
C ASN A 70 37.38 -16.17 6.00
N LYS A 71 37.15 -16.80 4.85
CA LYS A 71 37.02 -18.25 4.66
C LYS A 71 35.98 -18.91 5.57
N SER A 72 34.94 -18.17 5.96
CA SER A 72 33.84 -18.71 6.77
C SER A 72 33.03 -19.73 5.98
N SER A 73 32.51 -20.75 6.67
CA SER A 73 31.64 -21.74 6.04
C SER A 73 30.30 -21.13 5.58
N SER A 74 29.71 -21.70 4.54
CA SER A 74 28.39 -21.30 4.04
C SER A 74 27.31 -21.34 5.13
N LYS A 75 27.37 -22.32 6.04
CA LYS A 75 26.45 -22.43 7.18
C LYS A 75 26.63 -21.26 8.16
N ALA A 76 27.87 -20.90 8.50
CA ALA A 76 28.15 -19.77 9.37
C ALA A 76 27.69 -18.44 8.78
N ILE A 77 27.87 -18.26 7.46
CA ILE A 77 27.40 -17.07 6.74
C ILE A 77 25.87 -16.94 6.80
N LYS A 78 25.14 -18.03 6.51
CA LYS A 78 23.67 -18.02 6.55
C LYS A 78 23.14 -17.68 7.95
N GLU A 79 23.72 -18.27 8.99
CA GLU A 79 23.34 -17.98 10.38
C GLU A 79 23.67 -16.53 10.77
N ALA A 80 24.83 -16.02 10.37
CA ALA A 80 25.21 -14.64 10.62
C ALA A 80 24.26 -13.65 9.93
N ILE A 81 23.90 -13.86 8.67
CA ILE A 81 22.92 -13.01 7.95
C ILE A 81 21.55 -13.08 8.63
N ARG A 82 21.10 -14.28 9.01
CA ARG A 82 19.81 -14.44 9.71
C ARG A 82 19.79 -13.66 11.02
N LYS A 83 20.85 -13.77 11.83
CA LYS A 83 20.96 -13.13 13.14
C LYS A 83 21.16 -11.61 13.04
N LYS A 84 22.10 -11.15 12.20
CA LYS A 84 22.52 -9.74 12.14
C LYS A 84 21.65 -8.88 11.22
N ILE A 85 21.00 -9.47 10.21
CA ILE A 85 20.26 -8.71 9.20
C ILE A 85 18.77 -9.03 9.26
N TYR A 86 18.38 -10.30 9.17
CA TYR A 86 16.97 -10.64 9.00
C TYR A 86 16.15 -10.46 10.28
N ARG A 87 16.68 -10.87 11.44
CA ARG A 87 16.02 -10.65 12.73
C ARG A 87 15.81 -9.16 13.02
N PRO A 88 16.84 -8.29 12.97
CA PRO A 88 16.68 -6.84 13.08
C PRO A 88 15.69 -6.24 12.09
N SER A 89 15.75 -6.61 10.82
CA SER A 89 14.79 -6.14 9.82
C SER A 89 13.34 -6.54 10.16
N ASN A 90 13.13 -7.72 10.75
CA ASN A 90 11.81 -8.14 11.22
C ASN A 90 11.37 -7.37 12.47
N GLN A 91 12.26 -7.05 13.40
CA GLN A 91 11.95 -6.21 14.56
C GLN A 91 11.43 -4.83 14.12
N VAL A 92 12.09 -4.21 13.13
CA VAL A 92 11.61 -2.94 12.55
C VAL A 92 10.20 -3.10 11.97
N LYS A 93 9.92 -4.18 11.24
CA LYS A 93 8.58 -4.42 10.67
C LYS A 93 7.51 -4.60 11.75
N ILE A 94 7.85 -5.27 12.85
CA ILE A 94 6.93 -5.50 13.97
C ILE A 94 6.62 -4.18 14.68
N ALA A 95 7.64 -3.37 14.98
CA ALA A 95 7.47 -2.06 15.61
C ALA A 95 6.56 -1.15 14.75
N ILE A 96 6.88 -1.02 13.46
CA ILE A 96 6.08 -0.20 12.55
C ILE A 96 4.65 -0.73 12.41
N ALA A 97 4.44 -2.05 12.43
CA ALA A 97 3.09 -2.62 12.40
C ALA A 97 2.25 -2.19 13.61
N LYS A 98 2.88 -1.93 14.76
CA LYS A 98 2.25 -1.45 16.00
C LYS A 98 2.19 0.07 16.13
N LYS A 99 2.54 0.82 15.06
CA LYS A 99 2.68 2.28 15.09
C LYS A 99 3.82 2.77 16.02
N GLU A 100 4.81 1.93 16.29
CA GLU A 100 5.94 2.25 17.16
C GLU A 100 7.19 2.55 16.32
N LEU A 101 8.03 3.47 16.81
CA LEU A 101 9.35 3.65 16.23
C LEU A 101 10.28 2.49 16.64
N PRO A 102 11.08 1.97 15.71
CA PRO A 102 12.01 0.90 16.01
C PRO A 102 13.10 1.36 17.00
N GLU A 103 13.71 0.39 17.69
CA GLU A 103 14.83 0.62 18.61
C GLU A 103 15.96 1.45 17.96
N VAL A 104 16.61 2.27 18.78
CA VAL A 104 17.74 3.11 18.35
C VAL A 104 18.87 2.23 17.81
N GLY A 105 19.45 2.61 16.67
CA GLY A 105 20.54 1.88 16.03
C GLY A 105 20.12 0.78 15.04
N LEU A 106 18.84 0.42 14.95
CA LEU A 106 18.36 -0.50 13.91
C LEU A 106 18.32 0.14 12.50
N LEU A 107 18.05 1.44 12.46
CA LEU A 107 17.99 2.26 11.26
C LEU A 107 18.89 3.49 11.42
N ASP A 108 19.32 4.05 10.28
CA ASP A 108 19.93 5.37 10.26
C ASP A 108 18.88 6.47 10.52
N ASP A 109 19.33 7.65 10.93
CA ASP A 109 18.46 8.75 11.37
C ASP A 109 17.53 9.24 10.26
N GLN A 110 18.01 9.23 9.01
CA GLN A 110 17.20 9.58 7.85
C GLN A 110 16.05 8.58 7.67
N SER A 111 16.35 7.28 7.65
CA SER A 111 15.36 6.20 7.53
C SER A 111 14.35 6.23 8.67
N ARG A 112 14.81 6.53 9.89
CA ARG A 112 13.95 6.69 11.07
C ARG A 112 13.01 7.88 10.92
N THR A 113 13.51 9.01 10.41
CA THR A 113 12.72 10.21 10.14
C THR A 113 11.65 9.97 9.07
N GLN A 114 12.00 9.27 7.99
CA GLN A 114 11.05 8.91 6.94
C GLN A 114 9.92 8.01 7.48
N LEU A 115 10.25 7.00 8.29
CA LEU A 115 9.24 6.13 8.91
C LEU A 115 8.39 6.88 9.94
N ASN A 116 8.97 7.80 10.71
CA ASN A 116 8.20 8.65 11.60
C ASN A 116 7.19 9.49 10.80
N GLY A 117 7.64 10.13 9.71
CA GLY A 117 6.77 10.91 8.84
C GLY A 117 5.66 10.06 8.17
N PHE A 118 5.92 8.77 7.92
CA PHE A 118 4.87 7.84 7.50
C PHE A 118 3.84 7.60 8.63
N LEU A 119 4.30 7.31 9.86
CA LEU A 119 3.43 7.06 11.01
C LEU A 119 2.59 8.29 11.40
N SER A 120 3.12 9.50 11.21
CA SER A 120 2.38 10.77 11.38
C SER A 120 1.22 10.96 10.38
N SER A 121 1.03 10.04 9.43
CA SER A 121 -0.18 10.01 8.60
C SER A 121 -1.43 9.65 9.41
N TYR A 122 -1.26 9.02 10.57
CA TYR A 122 -2.32 8.68 11.50
C TYR A 122 -2.40 9.72 12.63
N PRO A 123 -3.60 10.02 13.16
CA PRO A 123 -3.74 10.76 14.42
C PRO A 123 -2.93 10.13 15.54
N GLU A 124 -2.42 10.91 16.50
CA GLU A 124 -1.55 10.39 17.58
C GLU A 124 -2.25 9.32 18.42
N ASP A 125 -3.53 9.51 18.69
CA ASP A 125 -4.42 8.62 19.45
C ASP A 125 -5.02 7.47 18.63
N TYR A 126 -4.74 7.40 17.33
CA TYR A 126 -5.24 6.31 16.48
C TYR A 126 -4.60 4.97 16.87
N ILE A 127 -5.43 3.99 17.24
CA ILE A 127 -5.02 2.65 17.64
C ILE A 127 -5.40 1.67 16.53
N PHE A 128 -4.43 0.92 16.01
CA PHE A 128 -4.69 -0.13 15.04
C PHE A 128 -5.45 -1.29 15.68
N GLN A 129 -6.46 -1.82 14.96
CA GLN A 129 -7.09 -3.07 15.33
C GLN A 129 -6.06 -4.20 15.42
N ASP A 130 -6.22 -5.05 16.44
CA ASP A 130 -5.27 -6.12 16.80
C ASP A 130 -3.81 -5.63 16.98
N ASN A 131 -3.64 -4.35 17.31
CA ASN A 131 -2.34 -3.68 17.40
C ASN A 131 -1.47 -3.90 16.14
N SER A 132 -2.10 -3.95 14.97
CA SER A 132 -1.44 -4.30 13.71
C SER A 132 -2.05 -3.58 12.54
N ILE A 133 -1.25 -2.71 11.92
CA ILE A 133 -1.63 -2.01 10.69
C ILE A 133 -2.11 -2.98 9.61
N TYR A 134 -1.59 -4.21 9.56
CA TYR A 134 -1.97 -5.20 8.55
C TYR A 134 -3.38 -5.73 8.74
N TYR A 135 -3.82 -5.90 9.99
CA TYR A 135 -5.19 -6.30 10.29
C TYR A 135 -6.14 -5.11 10.10
N ASP A 136 -5.75 -3.94 10.60
CA ASP A 136 -6.53 -2.70 10.51
C ASP A 136 -6.88 -2.35 9.04
N ILE A 137 -5.93 -2.50 8.11
CA ILE A 137 -6.15 -2.29 6.68
C ILE A 137 -7.28 -3.18 6.12
N MET A 138 -7.36 -4.42 6.58
CA MET A 138 -8.35 -5.36 6.07
C MET A 138 -9.75 -5.03 6.60
N ALA A 139 -9.82 -4.57 7.84
CA ALA A 139 -11.06 -4.20 8.52
C ALA A 139 -11.59 -2.83 8.09
N SER A 140 -10.72 -1.81 8.05
CA SER A 140 -11.06 -0.40 7.86
C SER A 140 -10.12 0.29 6.86
N PRO A 141 -10.06 -0.17 5.58
CA PRO A 141 -9.16 0.36 4.55
C PRO A 141 -9.29 1.87 4.34
N GLU A 142 -10.46 2.45 4.59
CA GLU A 142 -10.76 3.88 4.49
C GLU A 142 -9.82 4.75 5.33
N ASN A 143 -9.40 4.26 6.50
CA ASN A 143 -8.53 5.00 7.42
C ASN A 143 -7.06 5.03 6.96
N HIS A 144 -6.69 4.20 5.98
CA HIS A 144 -5.30 4.07 5.53
C HIS A 144 -4.99 4.85 4.25
N PHE A 145 -5.94 5.59 3.70
CA PHE A 145 -5.76 6.31 2.43
C PHE A 145 -4.57 7.28 2.45
N LYS A 146 -4.51 8.15 3.47
CA LYS A 146 -3.42 9.13 3.63
C LYS A 146 -2.06 8.46 3.78
N ALA A 147 -2.01 7.39 4.58
CA ALA A 147 -0.79 6.62 4.78
C ALA A 147 -0.36 5.87 3.49
N PHE A 148 -1.31 5.38 2.70
CA PHE A 148 -1.04 4.71 1.43
C PHE A 148 -0.48 5.66 0.38
N PHE A 149 -1.01 6.88 0.34
CA PHE A 149 -0.45 7.95 -0.47
C PHE A 149 0.97 8.32 -0.01
N ARG A 150 1.18 8.50 1.29
CA ARG A 150 2.51 8.79 1.85
C ARG A 150 3.52 7.67 1.56
N LEU A 151 3.05 6.42 1.60
CA LEU A 151 3.85 5.25 1.24
C LEU A 151 4.26 5.29 -0.24
N ALA A 152 3.40 5.80 -1.14
CA ALA A 152 3.72 6.00 -2.54
C ALA A 152 4.84 7.03 -2.72
N GLU A 153 4.71 8.20 -2.11
CA GLU A 153 5.71 9.28 -2.18
C GLU A 153 7.08 8.80 -1.69
N LEU A 154 7.13 8.12 -0.54
CA LEU A 154 8.36 7.56 -0.01
C LEU A 154 8.94 6.47 -0.91
N SER A 155 8.08 5.65 -1.51
CA SER A 155 8.50 4.61 -2.45
C SER A 155 9.14 5.19 -3.70
N GLU A 156 8.63 6.31 -4.21
CA GLU A 156 9.21 7.04 -5.35
C GLU A 156 10.53 7.71 -4.99
N ALA A 157 10.61 8.38 -3.83
CA ALA A 157 11.85 8.98 -3.33
C ALA A 157 12.98 7.94 -3.18
N GLU A 158 12.64 6.73 -2.73
CA GLU A 158 13.58 5.60 -2.59
C GLU A 158 13.80 4.80 -3.90
N GLN A 159 13.27 5.31 -5.03
CA GLN A 159 13.38 4.70 -6.37
C GLN A 159 12.95 3.22 -6.40
N THR A 160 11.95 2.88 -5.58
CA THR A 160 11.35 1.54 -5.64
C THR A 160 10.32 1.49 -6.78
N LYS A 161 10.03 0.27 -7.30
CA LYS A 161 9.14 0.09 -8.47
C LYS A 161 7.88 0.95 -8.36
N HIS A 162 7.59 1.70 -9.44
CA HIS A 162 6.42 2.55 -9.54
C HIS A 162 5.17 1.87 -9.00
N PHE A 163 4.42 2.65 -8.24
CA PHE A 163 3.23 2.22 -7.55
C PHE A 163 2.14 3.23 -7.84
N ALA A 164 1.10 2.79 -8.57
CA ALA A 164 -0.09 3.59 -8.77
C ALA A 164 -0.96 3.48 -7.51
N CYS A 165 -0.94 4.52 -6.67
CA CYS A 165 -1.84 4.63 -5.52
C CYS A 165 -3.30 4.79 -5.95
N PHE A 166 -3.51 5.33 -7.15
CA PHE A 166 -4.82 5.62 -7.71
C PHE A 166 -5.08 4.65 -8.88
N PRO A 167 -6.16 3.84 -8.83
CA PRO A 167 -6.55 3.03 -9.97
C PRO A 167 -6.86 3.97 -11.15
N LEU A 168 -6.05 3.88 -12.20
CA LEU A 168 -6.27 4.64 -13.44
C LEU A 168 -7.52 4.07 -14.13
N TYR A 169 -8.65 4.75 -13.99
CA TYR A 169 -9.82 4.48 -14.84
C TYR A 169 -9.52 5.05 -16.24
N THR A 170 -9.17 4.18 -17.18
CA THR A 170 -8.96 4.56 -18.59
C THR A 170 -10.26 4.60 -19.40
N ASN A 171 -11.35 4.02 -18.87
CA ASN A 171 -12.64 3.97 -19.55
C ASN A 171 -13.63 4.97 -18.93
N PHE A 172 -13.41 6.26 -19.23
CA PHE A 172 -14.37 7.33 -18.92
C PHE A 172 -15.16 7.69 -20.19
N ILE A 173 -16.27 6.98 -20.42
CA ILE A 173 -17.37 7.47 -21.25
C ILE A 173 -18.66 7.25 -20.45
N PRO A 174 -19.27 8.29 -19.87
CA PRO A 174 -20.58 8.16 -19.25
C PRO A 174 -21.58 8.15 -20.40
N CYS A 175 -22.28 7.04 -20.61
CA CYS A 175 -23.39 7.06 -21.54
C CYS A 175 -24.58 6.24 -21.07
N TYR A 176 -24.47 4.96 -20.70
CA TYR A 176 -25.67 4.19 -20.33
C TYR A 176 -25.41 3.14 -19.25
N MET A 177 -26.37 2.98 -18.33
CA MET A 177 -26.49 1.85 -17.42
C MET A 177 -27.93 1.37 -17.49
N THR A 178 -28.14 0.13 -17.93
CA THR A 178 -29.40 -0.58 -17.73
C THR A 178 -29.38 -1.21 -16.34
N SER A 179 -30.43 -0.96 -15.57
CA SER A 179 -30.70 -1.67 -14.32
C SER A 179 -31.86 -2.61 -14.62
N ASP A 180 -31.65 -3.91 -14.50
CA ASP A 180 -32.75 -4.88 -14.50
C ASP A 180 -33.50 -4.72 -13.17
N SER A 181 -34.48 -3.82 -13.13
CA SER A 181 -35.48 -3.81 -12.07
C SER A 181 -36.45 -4.96 -12.31
N LYS A 182 -36.67 -5.77 -11.27
CA LYS A 182 -37.79 -6.71 -11.21
C LYS A 182 -39.12 -6.00 -11.08
#